data_AF-A0A3D5Z5Y1-F1
#
_entry.id   AF-A0A3D5Z5Y1-F1
#
_cell.length_a   1.000
_cell.length_b   1.000
_cell.length_c   1.000
_cell.angle_alpha   90.00
_cell.angle_beta   90.00
_cell.angle_gamma   90.00
#
_symmetry.space_group_name_H-M   'P 1'
#
loop_
_entity.id
_entity.type
_entity.pdbx_description
1 polymer ?
#
loop_
_entity_poly.entity_id
_entity_poly.type
_entity_poly.pdbx_seq_one_letter_code
_entity_poly.pdbx_strand_id
1 'polypeptide(L)'
;MNKKKNNNLFFQLLGVSFLIFLALYIAELSGYYESQVTKKSVITQEKLEEFEEDVALGKEINIKDYITKEYVDYSSPVSRMGHKISTGLDKFMDGGVSDFFKVIGNLFK
;
A
#
# COMPACT_ATOMS: atom_id res chain seq x y z
N MET A 1 9.04 38.24 -29.12
CA MET A 1 8.05 37.24 -29.60
C MET A 1 7.73 36.29 -28.46
N ASN A 2 6.65 36.53 -27.71
CA ASN A 2 6.29 35.72 -26.55
C ASN A 2 5.70 34.38 -27.02
N LYS A 3 6.47 33.29 -26.89
CA LYS A 3 5.95 31.93 -27.07
C LYS A 3 4.95 31.65 -25.95
N LYS A 4 3.66 31.73 -26.26
CA LYS A 4 2.58 31.21 -25.39
C LYS A 4 2.84 29.72 -25.21
N LYS A 5 3.24 29.31 -24.00
CA LYS A 5 3.48 27.91 -23.65
C LYS A 5 2.15 27.17 -23.76
N ASN A 6 1.93 26.48 -24.87
CA ASN A 6 0.76 25.62 -25.05
C ASN A 6 0.99 24.38 -24.19
N ASN A 7 0.60 24.47 -22.92
CA ASN A 7 0.66 23.35 -22.01
C ASN A 7 -0.43 22.38 -22.45
N ASN A 8 -0.03 21.26 -23.08
CA ASN A 8 -0.92 20.16 -23.42
C ASN A 8 -1.35 19.42 -22.12
N LEU A 9 -2.01 20.14 -21.19
CA LEU A 9 -2.44 19.66 -19.88
C LEU A 9 -3.25 18.37 -19.99
N PHE A 10 -4.07 18.25 -21.05
CA PHE A 10 -4.82 17.03 -21.36
C PHE A 10 -3.88 15.84 -21.58
N PHE A 11 -2.87 15.96 -22.43
CA PHE A 11 -1.91 14.87 -22.69
C PHE A 11 -1.01 14.59 -21.49
N GLN A 12 -0.72 15.60 -20.66
CA GLN A 12 0.00 15.41 -19.40
C GLN A 12 -0.83 14.62 -18.39
N LEU A 13 -2.10 14.97 -18.23
CA LEU A 13 -3.03 14.27 -17.33
C LEU A 13 -3.29 12.84 -17.81
N LEU A 14 -3.46 12.66 -19.13
CA LEU A 14 -3.55 11.35 -19.77
C LEU A 14 -2.30 10.51 -19.51
N GLY A 15 -1.11 11.09 -19.67
CA GLY A 15 0.17 10.41 -19.43
C GLY A 15 0.33 9.98 -17.96
N VAL A 16 0.00 10.85 -17.01
CA VAL A 16 0.04 10.51 -15.57
C VAL A 16 -0.97 9.42 -15.24
N SER A 17 -2.20 9.51 -15.75
CA SER A 17 -3.23 8.48 -15.53
C SER A 17 -2.81 7.13 -16.12
N PHE A 18 -2.14 7.13 -17.28
CA PHE A 18 -1.63 5.92 -17.92
C PHE A 18 -0.49 5.28 -17.11
N LEU A 19 0.40 6.09 -16.53
CA LEU A 19 1.46 5.59 -15.65
C LEU A 19 0.92 4.98 -14.35
N ILE A 20 -0.11 5.58 -13.75
CA ILE A 20 -0.79 5.03 -12.58
C ILE A 20 -1.46 3.69 -12.93
N PHE A 21 -2.15 3.62 -14.07
CA PHE A 21 -2.76 2.39 -14.56
C PHE A 21 -1.72 1.28 -14.75
N LEU A 22 -0.58 1.56 -15.40
CA LEU A 22 0.52 0.61 -15.57
C LEU A 22 1.06 0.10 -14.23
N ALA A 23 1.27 0.99 -13.26
CA ALA A 23 1.75 0.60 -11.94
C ALA A 23 0.77 -0.33 -11.22
N LEU A 24 -0.53 -0.04 -11.29
CA LEU A 24 -1.59 -0.89 -10.70
C LEU A 24 -1.70 -2.23 -11.41
N TYR A 25 -1.64 -2.25 -12.74
CA TYR A 25 -1.69 -3.47 -13.54
C TYR A 25 -0.50 -4.41 -13.26
N ILE A 26 0.70 -3.85 -13.10
CA ILE A 26 1.89 -4.62 -12.71
C ILE A 26 1.75 -5.12 -11.25
N ALA A 27 1.21 -4.31 -10.34
CA ALA A 27 0.98 -4.72 -8.95
C ALA A 27 -0.02 -5.88 -8.84
N GLU A 28 -1.06 -5.87 -9.68
CA GLU A 28 -2.04 -6.95 -9.81
C GLU A 28 -1.38 -8.23 -10.37
N LEU A 29 -0.69 -8.14 -11.51
CA LEU A 29 -0.02 -9.28 -12.14
C LEU A 29 1.10 -9.90 -11.31
N SER A 30 1.85 -9.08 -10.58
CA SER A 30 2.98 -9.54 -9.77
C SER A 30 2.57 -10.31 -8.52
N GLY A 31 1.26 -10.41 -8.22
CA GLY A 31 0.79 -11.04 -6.99
C GLY A 31 1.38 -10.36 -5.74
N TYR A 32 1.80 -9.08 -5.83
CA TYR A 32 2.36 -8.33 -4.70
C TYR A 32 1.38 -8.32 -3.53
N TYR A 33 0.09 -8.30 -3.82
CA TYR A 33 -0.96 -8.39 -2.81
C TYR A 33 -0.96 -9.74 -2.10
N GLU A 34 -0.88 -10.84 -2.86
CA GLU A 34 -0.99 -12.19 -2.33
C GLU A 34 0.28 -12.65 -1.60
N SER A 35 1.45 -12.27 -2.12
CA SER A 35 2.75 -12.57 -1.53
C SER A 35 3.05 -11.78 -0.25
N GLN A 36 2.65 -10.51 -0.15
CA GLN A 36 2.89 -9.70 1.05
C GLN A 36 1.88 -10.01 2.17
N VAL A 37 0.66 -10.43 1.83
CA VAL A 37 -0.34 -10.88 2.81
C VAL A 37 0.04 -12.26 3.36
N THR A 38 0.45 -13.18 2.48
CA THR A 38 0.89 -14.53 2.89
C THR A 38 2.11 -14.42 3.80
N LYS A 39 3.16 -13.68 3.41
CA LYS A 39 4.40 -13.51 4.22
C LYS A 39 4.18 -12.93 5.62
N LYS A 40 3.14 -12.13 5.84
CA LYS A 40 2.86 -11.53 7.16
C LYS A 40 2.28 -12.52 8.18
N SER A 41 1.90 -13.72 7.76
CA SER A 41 1.28 -14.71 8.66
C SER A 41 1.58 -16.17 8.28
N VAL A 42 2.65 -16.47 7.53
CA VAL A 42 3.00 -17.87 7.24
C VAL A 42 3.54 -18.50 8.52
N ILE A 43 2.73 -19.37 9.13
CA ILE A 43 3.24 -20.41 10.02
C ILE A 43 4.08 -21.34 9.15
N THR A 44 5.39 -21.40 9.39
CA THR A 44 6.27 -22.33 8.68
C THR A 44 5.89 -23.76 9.04
N GLN A 45 6.21 -24.73 8.19
CA GLN A 45 5.85 -26.13 8.44
C GLN A 45 6.41 -26.63 9.79
N GLU A 46 7.64 -26.25 10.14
CA GLU A 46 8.23 -26.52 11.47
C GLU A 46 7.44 -25.88 12.62
N LYS A 47 6.96 -24.63 12.46
CA LYS A 47 6.16 -23.95 13.49
C LYS A 47 4.74 -24.49 13.60
N LEU A 48 4.23 -25.13 12.55
CA LEU A 48 2.96 -25.84 12.58
C LEU A 48 3.09 -27.16 13.34
N GLU A 49 4.16 -27.93 13.11
CA GLU A 49 4.45 -29.15 13.86
C GLU A 49 4.65 -28.85 15.35
N GLU A 50 5.41 -27.80 15.69
CA GLU A 50 5.64 -27.36 17.08
C GLU A 50 4.33 -26.93 17.77
N PHE A 51 3.42 -26.29 17.02
CA PHE A 51 2.08 -25.94 17.51
C PHE A 51 1.23 -27.19 17.79
N GLU A 52 1.22 -28.16 16.87
CA GLU A 52 0.45 -29.40 17.02
C GLU A 52 0.93 -30.24 18.23
N GLU A 53 2.25 -30.30 18.46
CA GLU A 53 2.83 -30.96 19.63
C GLU A 53 2.48 -30.24 20.94
N ASP A 54 2.58 -28.91 20.99
CA ASP A 54 2.25 -28.14 22.19
C ASP A 54 0.74 -28.21 22.53
N VAL A 55 -0.14 -28.32 21.53
CA VAL A 55 -1.58 -28.63 21.70
C VAL A 55 -1.76 -30.02 22.30
N ALA A 56 -1.07 -31.03 21.76
CA ALA A 56 -1.16 -32.41 22.25
C ALA A 56 -0.67 -32.55 23.70
N LEU A 57 0.29 -31.72 24.11
CA LEU A 57 0.86 -31.69 25.45
C LEU A 57 0.08 -30.82 26.45
N GLY A 58 -0.97 -30.11 26.00
CA GLY A 58 -1.83 -29.30 26.87
C GLY A 58 -1.15 -28.07 27.47
N LYS A 59 -0.09 -27.55 26.81
CA LYS A 59 0.58 -26.31 27.22
C LYS A 59 -0.33 -25.10 27.00
N GLU A 60 -0.02 -24.00 27.68
CA GLU A 60 -0.63 -22.71 27.42
C GLU A 60 -0.03 -22.12 26.12
N ILE A 61 -0.86 -21.96 25.09
CA ILE A 61 -0.41 -21.62 23.73
C ILE A 61 -0.64 -20.13 23.46
N ASN A 62 0.40 -19.44 23.01
CA ASN A 62 0.29 -18.09 22.45
C ASN A 62 0.58 -18.10 20.95
N ILE A 63 -0.43 -17.82 20.13
CA ILE A 63 -0.34 -17.83 18.66
C ILE A 63 0.82 -16.96 18.14
N LYS A 64 1.23 -15.92 18.87
CA LYS A 64 2.33 -15.03 18.47
C LYS A 64 3.71 -15.71 18.43
N ASP A 65 3.88 -16.83 19.13
CA ASP A 65 5.16 -17.54 19.22
C ASP A 65 5.41 -18.46 18.00
N TYR A 66 4.36 -18.73 17.23
CA TYR A 66 4.39 -19.59 16.04
C TYR A 66 4.31 -18.80 14.73
N ILE A 67 4.21 -17.47 14.81
CA ILE A 67 4.25 -16.56 13.66
C ILE A 67 5.67 -16.03 13.53
N THR A 68 6.31 -16.27 12.39
CA THR A 68 7.59 -15.64 12.06
C THR A 68 7.38 -14.15 11.80
N LYS A 69 7.86 -13.31 12.72
CA LYS A 69 7.96 -11.87 12.45
C LYS A 69 9.12 -11.65 11.49
N GLU A 70 8.88 -11.72 10.19
CA GLU A 70 9.84 -11.15 9.23
C GLU A 70 10.00 -9.66 9.57
N TYR A 71 11.17 -9.30 10.11
CA TYR A 71 11.55 -7.90 10.28
C TYR A 71 11.76 -7.32 8.88
N VAL A 72 10.71 -6.73 8.32
CA VAL A 72 10.82 -6.00 7.07
C VAL A 72 11.48 -4.66 7.39
N ASP A 73 12.72 -4.48 6.97
CA ASP A 73 13.41 -3.20 7.11
C ASP A 73 12.79 -2.15 6.17
N TYR A 74 11.89 -1.33 6.73
CA TYR A 74 11.26 -0.22 6.03
C TYR A 74 12.18 1.01 5.87
N SER A 75 13.49 0.89 6.11
CA SER A 75 14.46 1.96 5.84
C SER A 75 14.90 2.06 4.39
N SER A 76 14.27 1.33 3.46
CA SER A 76 14.59 1.45 2.03
C SER A 76 14.09 2.80 1.45
N PRO A 77 14.72 3.33 0.38
CA PRO A 77 14.24 4.53 -0.30
C PRO A 77 12.78 4.40 -0.79
N VAL A 78 12.37 3.20 -1.20
CA VAL A 78 11.00 2.89 -1.64
C VAL A 78 10.03 2.95 -0.47
N SER A 79 10.41 2.41 0.69
CA SER A 79 9.59 2.44 1.91
C SER A 79 9.43 3.86 2.44
N ARG A 80 10.48 4.69 2.41
CA ARG A 80 10.39 6.12 2.72
C ARG A 80 9.47 6.88 1.75
N MET A 81 9.52 6.53 0.46
CA MET A 81 8.61 7.09 -0.54
C MET A 81 7.16 6.69 -0.24
N GLY A 82 6.91 5.41 0.03
CA GLY A 82 5.60 4.89 0.43
C GLY A 82 5.06 5.57 1.69
N HIS A 83 5.90 5.79 2.71
CA HIS A 83 5.51 6.48 3.93
C HIS A 83 5.12 7.96 3.68
N LYS A 84 5.83 8.65 2.78
CA LYS A 84 5.46 10.02 2.37
C LYS A 84 4.15 10.05 1.59
N ILE A 85 3.92 9.07 0.71
CA ILE A 85 2.66 8.93 -0.02
C ILE A 85 1.51 8.65 0.95
N SER A 86 1.68 7.69 1.86
CA SER A 86 0.72 7.37 2.94
C SER A 86 0.36 8.60 3.76
N THR A 87 1.37 9.26 4.33
CA THR A 87 1.16 10.47 5.15
C THR A 87 0.47 11.59 4.36
N GLY A 88 0.71 11.68 3.06
CA GLY A 88 0.03 12.62 2.17
C GLY A 88 -1.43 12.27 1.93
N LEU A 89 -1.74 10.97 1.75
CA LEU A 89 -3.10 10.46 1.62
C LEU A 89 -3.90 10.63 2.90
N ASP A 90 -3.29 10.35 4.06
CA ASP A 90 -3.93 10.51 5.37
C ASP A 90 -4.35 11.97 5.59
N LYS A 91 -3.45 12.92 5.32
CA LYS A 91 -3.76 14.36 5.36
C LYS A 91 -4.85 14.77 4.36
N PHE A 92 -4.89 14.14 3.18
CA PHE A 92 -5.94 14.39 2.21
C PHE A 92 -7.29 13.87 2.73
N MET A 93 -7.34 12.67 3.30
CA MET A 93 -8.56 12.11 3.89
C MET A 93 -9.06 12.90 5.10
N ASP A 94 -8.17 13.36 5.98
CA ASP A 94 -8.54 14.06 7.22
C ASP A 94 -9.11 15.47 7.00
N GLY A 95 -8.85 16.10 5.85
CA GLY A 95 -9.35 17.45 5.58
C GLY A 95 -9.43 17.85 4.10
N GLY A 96 -8.49 17.35 3.28
CA GLY A 96 -8.45 17.64 1.85
C GLY A 96 -9.67 17.17 1.05
N VAL A 97 -10.32 16.07 1.46
CA VAL A 97 -11.52 15.54 0.81
C VAL A 97 -12.68 16.52 0.90
N SER A 98 -12.93 17.11 2.08
CA SER A 98 -14.00 18.09 2.26
C SER A 98 -13.76 19.33 1.40
N ASP A 99 -12.53 19.83 1.37
CA ASP A 99 -12.19 21.02 0.60
C ASP A 99 -12.20 20.76 -0.91
N PHE A 100 -11.77 19.57 -1.34
CA PHE A 100 -11.90 19.12 -2.73
C PHE A 100 -13.37 19.11 -3.17
N PHE A 101 -14.26 18.50 -2.39
CA PHE A 101 -15.69 18.47 -2.71
C PHE A 101 -16.36 19.84 -2.63
N LYS A 102 -15.93 20.74 -1.74
CA LYS A 102 -16.39 22.15 -1.73
C LYS A 102 -16.01 22.88 -3.01
N VAL A 103 -14.76 22.73 -3.48
CA VAL A 103 -14.30 23.35 -4.73
C VAL A 103 -15.09 22.80 -5.92
N ILE A 104 -15.28 21.49 -5.99
CA ILE A 104 -16.13 20.84 -7.00
C ILE A 104 -17.56 21.38 -6.91
N GLY A 105 -18.16 21.43 -5.72
CA GLY A 105 -19.53 21.92 -5.52
C GLY A 105 -19.72 23.38 -5.91
N ASN A 106 -18.71 24.23 -5.68
CA ASN A 106 -18.71 25.63 -6.09
C ASN A 106 -18.56 25.82 -7.61
N LEU A 107 -18.05 24.82 -8.34
CA LEU A 107 -17.96 24.87 -9.81
C LEU A 107 -19.27 24.52 -10.51
N PHE A 108 -20.19 23.82 -9.82
CA PHE A 108 -21.50 23.41 -10.36
C PHE A 108 -22.68 24.21 -9.79
N LYS A 109 -22.40 25.32 -9.10
CA LYS A 109 -23.38 26.23 -8.49
C LYS A 109 -23.30 27.59 -9.16
#